data_AF-A0A1I3E9Y2-F1
#
_entry.id   AF-A0A1I3E9Y2-F1
#
_cell.length_a   1.000
_cell.length_b   1.000
_cell.length_c   1.000
_cell.angle_alpha   90.00
_cell.angle_beta   90.00
_cell.angle_gamma   90.00
#
_symmetry.space_group_name_H-M   'P 1'
#
loop_
_entity.id
_entity.type
_entity.pdbx_description
1 polymer ?
#
loop_
_entity_poly.entity_id
_entity_poly.type
_entity_poly.pdbx_seq_one_letter_code
_entity_poly.pdbx_strand_id
1 'polypeptide(L)' 'MFALLSDEELKEAYGDYRESIGEERGIEKGIEKGIEKGIEKAMLMVIEKLIKNKGFSIEEALEALDIPEEKKEEYRALL' A
#
# COMPACT_ATOMS: atom_id res chain seq x y z
N MET A 1 40.38 1.62 -28.55
CA MET A 1 40.17 0.17 -28.38
C MET A 1 39.03 0.02 -27.38
N PHE A 2 37.84 -0.40 -27.82
CA PHE A 2 36.77 -0.78 -26.90
C PHE A 2 37.09 -2.21 -26.43
N ALA A 3 37.32 -2.39 -25.13
CA ALA A 3 37.41 -3.73 -24.56
C ALA A 3 35.98 -4.30 -24.52
N LEU A 4 35.75 -5.40 -25.23
CA LEU A 4 34.53 -6.18 -25.08
C LEU A 4 34.63 -6.93 -23.75
N LEU A 5 33.58 -6.80 -22.93
CA LEU A 5 33.42 -7.61 -21.73
C LEU A 5 33.38 -9.09 -22.12
N SER A 6 33.97 -9.95 -21.30
CA SER A 6 33.81 -11.39 -21.41
C SER A 6 32.36 -11.81 -21.13
N ASP A 7 31.99 -13.01 -21.58
CA ASP A 7 30.65 -13.56 -21.37
C ASP A 7 30.28 -13.68 -19.89
N GLU A 8 31.27 -13.87 -19.01
CA GLU A 8 31.05 -13.97 -17.57
C GLU A 8 30.77 -12.58 -16.96
N GLU A 9 31.59 -11.59 -17.31
CA GLU A 9 31.39 -10.20 -16.86
C GLU A 9 30.05 -9.62 -17.34
N LEU A 10 29.57 -10.02 -18.53
CA LEU A 10 28.26 -9.64 -19.04
C LEU A 10 27.11 -10.26 -18.23
N LYS A 11 27.24 -11.53 -17.82
CA LYS A 11 26.23 -12.20 -17.01
C LYS A 11 26.15 -11.64 -15.60
N GLU A 12 27.30 -11.37 -14.99
CA GLU A 12 27.38 -10.73 -13.67
C GLU A 12 26.74 -9.35 -13.70
N ALA A 13 27.15 -8.49 -14.65
CA ALA A 13 26.58 -7.15 -14.79
C ALA A 13 25.05 -7.18 -15.04
N TYR A 14 24.56 -8.15 -15.82
CA TYR A 14 23.12 -8.32 -16.02
C TYR A 14 22.42 -8.87 -14.77
N GLY A 15 23.07 -9.73 -14.00
CA GLY A 15 22.61 -10.21 -12.70
C GLY A 15 22.42 -9.06 -11.72
N ASP A 16 23.47 -8.28 -11.50
CA ASP A 16 23.48 -7.11 -10.61
C ASP A 16 22.42 -6.09 -11.00
N TYR A 17 22.29 -5.81 -12.31
CA TYR A 17 21.26 -4.91 -12.82
C TYR A 17 19.85 -5.42 -12.47
N ARG A 18 19.59 -6.72 -12.66
CA ARG A 18 18.29 -7.30 -12.34
C ARG A 18 17.99 -7.32 -10.85
N GLU A 19 19.00 -7.57 -10.03
CA GLU A 19 18.88 -7.51 -8.57
C GLU A 19 18.53 -6.10 -8.11
N SER A 20 19.26 -5.09 -8.58
CA SER A 20 18.99 -3.67 -8.28
C SER A 20 17.55 -3.26 -8.67
N ILE A 21 17.08 -3.62 -9.87
CA ILE A 21 15.70 -3.37 -10.28
C ILE A 21 14.69 -4.15 -9.41
N GLY A 22 15.06 -5.35 -8.98
CA GLY A 22 14.25 -6.17 -8.08
C GLY A 22 14.09 -5.53 -6.70
N GLU A 23 15.17 -5.04 -6.13
CA GLU A 23 15.20 -4.34 -4.84
C GLU A 23 14.39 -3.04 -4.90
N GLU A 24 14.61 -2.21 -5.94
CA GLU A 24 13.89 -0.95 -6.13
C GLU A 24 12.37 -1.17 -6.20
N ARG A 25 11.93 -2.11 -7.04
CA ARG A 25 10.51 -2.48 -7.16
C ARG A 25 9.95 -3.11 -5.89
N GLY A 26 10.78 -3.87 -5.17
CA GLY A 26 10.41 -4.50 -3.91
C GLY A 26 10.11 -3.44 -2.84
N ILE A 27 10.99 -2.45 -2.73
CA ILE A 27 10.86 -1.31 -1.81
C ILE A 27 9.64 -0.47 -2.20
N GLU A 28 9.48 -0.10 -3.46
CA GLU A 28 8.35 0.70 -3.95
C GLU A 28 7.02 0.03 -3.61
N LYS A 29 6.84 -1.24 -3.97
CA LYS A 29 5.62 -2.01 -3.67
C LYS A 29 5.40 -2.21 -2.17
N GLY A 30 6.48 -2.38 -1.41
CA GLY A 30 6.42 -2.52 0.04
C GLY A 30 5.90 -1.25 0.71
N ILE A 31 6.42 -0.09 0.29
CA ILE A 31 6.00 1.23 0.78
C ILE A 31 4.55 1.51 0.40
N GLU A 32 4.18 1.33 -0.87
CA GLU A 32 2.81 1.56 -1.36
C GLU A 32 1.78 0.75 -0.55
N LYS A 33 2.00 -0.56 -0.42
CA LYS A 33 1.11 -1.45 0.36
C LYS A 33 1.11 -1.11 1.85
N GLY A 34 2.25 -0.68 2.39
CA GLY A 34 2.37 -0.28 3.78
C GLY A 34 1.53 0.96 4.08
N ILE A 35 1.60 1.96 3.21
CA ILE A 35 0.83 3.21 3.32
C ILE A 35 -0.67 2.92 3.17
N GLU A 36 -1.08 2.18 2.14
CA GLU A 36 -2.48 1.83 1.90
C GLU A 36 -3.11 1.14 3.12
N LYS A 37 -2.47 0.09 3.64
CA LYS A 37 -2.92 -0.62 4.85
C LYS A 37 -2.91 0.27 6.10
N GLY A 38 -1.96 1.19 6.19
CA GLY A 38 -1.89 2.14 7.30
C GLY A 38 -3.08 3.09 7.30
N ILE A 39 -3.45 3.61 6.12
CA ILE A 39 -4.60 4.51 5.93
C ILE A 39 -5.90 3.76 6.23
N GLU A 40 -6.10 2.56 5.71
CA GLU A 40 -7.32 1.76 5.96
C GLU A 40 -7.53 1.49 7.46
N LYS A 41 -6.47 1.08 8.16
CA LYS A 41 -6.52 0.87 9.62
C LYS A 41 -6.84 2.15 10.37
N ALA A 42 -6.25 3.27 9.97
CA ALA A 42 -6.53 4.56 10.58
C ALA A 42 -7.99 4.97 10.39
N MET A 43 -8.55 4.79 9.19
CA MET A 43 -9.95 5.07 8.89
C MET A 43 -10.88 4.20 9.73
N LEU A 44 -10.64 2.89 9.80
CA LEU A 44 -11.44 1.98 10.64
C LEU A 44 -11.44 2.43 12.12
N MET A 45 -10.26 2.80 12.66
CA MET A 45 -10.14 3.31 14.02
C MET A 45 -10.92 4.62 14.24
N VAL A 46 -10.97 5.50 13.24
CA VAL A 46 -11.74 6.74 13.31
C VAL A 46 -13.24 6.44 13.29
N ILE A 47 -13.69 5.57 12.38
CA ILE A 47 -15.10 5.15 12.29
C ILE A 47 -15.55 4.54 13.63
N GLU A 48 -14.78 3.61 14.19
CA GLU A 48 -15.08 3.02 15.50
C GLU A 48 -15.20 4.07 16.61
N LYS A 49 -14.32 5.08 16.61
CA LYS A 49 -14.36 6.14 17.62
C LYS A 49 -15.59 7.03 17.45
N LEU A 50 -16.01 7.31 16.22
CA LEU A 50 -17.26 8.05 15.96
C LEU A 50 -18.46 7.27 16.49
N ILE A 51 -18.52 5.97 16.21
CA ILE A 51 -19.61 5.11 16.71
C ILE A 51 -19.60 5.05 18.25
N LYS A 52 -18.48 4.68 18.85
CA LYS A 52 -18.38 4.44 20.31
C LYS A 52 -18.48 5.72 21.14
N ASN A 53 -17.86 6.82 20.70
CA ASN A 53 -17.70 8.01 21.52
C ASN A 53 -18.64 9.16 21.13
N LYS A 54 -19.09 9.20 19.88
CA LYS A 54 -20.04 10.22 19.40
C LYS A 54 -21.46 9.68 19.24
N GLY A 55 -21.64 8.36 19.33
CA GLY A 55 -22.95 7.72 19.21
C GLY A 55 -23.47 7.70 17.77
N PHE A 56 -22.59 7.88 16.78
CA PHE A 56 -22.96 7.82 15.37
C PHE A 56 -23.33 6.39 14.99
N SER A 57 -24.27 6.23 14.05
CA SER A 57 -24.43 4.98 13.31
C SER A 57 -23.22 4.74 12.39
N ILE A 58 -23.12 3.52 11.83
CA ILE A 58 -22.09 3.21 10.84
C ILE A 58 -22.25 4.16 9.63
N GLU A 59 -23.46 4.36 9.17
CA GLU A 59 -23.81 5.20 8.01
C GLU A 59 -23.42 6.67 8.27
N GLU A 60 -23.77 7.21 9.43
CA GLU A 60 -23.40 8.59 9.80
C GLU A 60 -21.88 8.76 9.87
N ALA A 61 -21.15 7.76 10.38
CA ALA A 61 -19.69 7.82 10.44
C ALA A 61 -19.05 7.73 9.05
N LEU A 62 -19.55 6.85 8.17
CA LEU A 62 -19.07 6.73 6.79
C LEU A 62 -19.36 7.99 5.97
N GLU A 63 -20.52 8.61 6.16
CA GLU A 63 -20.87 9.88 5.52
C GLU A 63 -20.05 11.05 6.07
N ALA A 64 -19.83 11.13 7.39
CA ALA A 64 -19.03 12.19 8.01
C ALA A 64 -17.57 12.18 7.57
N LEU A 65 -17.04 11.02 7.17
CA LEU A 65 -15.70 10.85 6.63
C LEU A 65 -15.63 10.89 5.10
N ASP A 66 -16.76 11.14 4.44
CA ASP A 66 -16.89 11.18 2.97
C ASP A 66 -16.29 9.93 2.30
N ILE A 67 -16.58 8.75 2.87
CA ILE A 67 -16.10 7.48 2.33
C ILE A 67 -16.73 7.24 0.96
N PRO A 68 -15.93 6.97 -0.10
CA PRO A 68 -16.46 6.61 -1.41
C PRO A 68 -17.38 5.39 -1.32
N GLU A 69 -18.49 5.39 -2.06
CA GLU A 69 -19.50 4.31 -2.00
C GLU A 69 -18.88 2.94 -2.26
N GLU A 70 -17.89 2.88 -3.16
CA GLU A 70 -17.13 1.70 -3.54
C GLU A 70 -16.45 1.01 -2.35
N LYS A 71 -16.06 1.78 -1.33
CA LYS A 71 -15.37 1.31 -0.13
C LYS A 71 -16.28 1.13 1.08
N LYS A 72 -17.52 1.63 1.05
CA LYS A 72 -18.42 1.57 2.21
C LYS A 72 -18.75 0.14 2.61
N GLU A 73 -18.97 -0.74 1.63
CA GLU A 73 -19.25 -2.17 1.89
C GLU A 73 -18.09 -2.86 2.62
N GLU A 74 -16.84 -2.51 2.29
CA GLU A 74 -15.67 -3.07 2.98
C GLU A 74 -15.65 -2.70 4.45
N TYR A 75 -15.89 -1.43 4.78
CA TYR A 75 -15.94 -0.99 6.18
C TYR A 75 -17.16 -1.53 6.93
N ARG A 76 -18.32 -1.66 6.27
CA ARG A 76 -19.52 -2.29 6.86
C ARG A 76 -19.27 -3.75 7.24
N ALA A 77 -18.52 -4.49 6.43
CA ALA A 77 -18.22 -5.89 6.71
C ALA A 77 -17.24 -6.09 7.88
N LEU A 78 -16.52 -5.03 8.29
CA LEU A 78 -15.48 -5.08 9.33
C LEU A 78 -15.95 -4.58 10.71
N LEU A 79 -17.11 -3.92 10.81
CA LEU A 79 -17.62 -3.24 12.01
C LEU A 79 -18.93 -3.87 12.51
#